data_AF-A0A8S3G714-F1
#
_entry.id   AF-A0A8S3G714-F1
#
_cell.length_a   1.000
_cell.length_b   1.000
_cell.length_c   1.000
_cell.angle_alpha   90.00
_cell.angle_beta   90.00
_cell.angle_gamma   90.00
#
_symmetry.space_group_name_H-M   'P 1'
#
loop_
_entity.id
_entity.type
_entity.pdbx_description
1 polymer ?
#
loop_
_entity_poly.entity_id
_entity_poly.type
_entity_poly.pdbx_seq_one_letter_code
_entity_poly.pdbx_strand_id
1 'polypeptide(L)'
;IFNDISSTVIKGAQQLKHVVEETSIIGGFTKEHEKFLTEKRTQQRREEAAVAPWIGYNEEDDMKNQILALSKEKRNFLRNPPPGANYHFDMAALYPVALATLDVDENLKQMRFDLVPK
;
A
#
# COMPACT_ATOMS: atom_id res chain seq x y z
N ILE A 1 2.30 48.59 -21.88
CA ILE A 1 1.96 48.85 -20.46
C ILE A 1 1.18 47.69 -19.84
N PHE A 2 0.18 47.08 -20.51
CA PHE A 2 -0.58 45.93 -19.95
C PHE A 2 0.18 44.59 -19.85
N ASN A 3 1.26 44.37 -20.61
CA ASN A 3 1.98 43.09 -20.62
C ASN A 3 2.94 42.91 -19.43
N ASP A 4 3.53 43.99 -18.90
CA ASP A 4 4.52 43.91 -17.82
C ASP A 4 3.89 43.56 -16.47
N ILE A 5 2.70 44.11 -16.18
CA ILE A 5 2.00 43.89 -14.91
C ILE A 5 1.56 42.42 -14.76
N SER A 6 1.12 41.80 -15.85
CA SER A 6 0.74 40.38 -15.86
C SER A 6 1.96 39.49 -15.59
N SER A 7 3.11 39.80 -16.20
CA SER A 7 4.35 39.05 -15.98
C SER A 7 4.86 39.16 -14.54
N THR A 8 4.70 40.33 -13.90
CA THR A 8 5.16 40.58 -12.53
C THR A 8 4.28 39.87 -11.49
N VAL A 9 2.97 39.82 -11.69
CA VAL A 9 2.05 39.09 -10.80
C VAL A 9 2.28 37.58 -10.87
N ILE A 10 2.52 37.05 -12.08
CA ILE A 10 2.84 35.63 -12.27
C ILE A 10 4.17 35.27 -11.59
N LYS A 11 5.20 36.10 -11.74
CA LYS A 11 6.49 35.90 -11.08
C LYS A 11 6.38 35.95 -9.55
N GLY A 12 5.59 36.88 -9.01
CA GLY A 12 5.34 36.97 -7.57
C GLY A 12 4.62 35.73 -7.02
N ALA A 13 3.61 35.22 -7.72
CA ALA A 13 2.91 34.00 -7.32
C ALA A 13 3.82 32.75 -7.37
N GLN A 14 4.71 32.67 -8.36
CA GLN A 14 5.68 31.58 -8.47
C GLN A 14 6.71 31.61 -7.34
N GLN A 15 7.22 32.80 -6.98
CA GLN A 15 8.17 32.95 -5.89
C GLN A 15 7.54 32.64 -4.53
N LEU A 16 6.30 33.05 -4.29
CA LEU A 16 5.58 32.73 -3.05
C LEU A 16 5.31 31.23 -2.91
N LYS A 17 4.95 30.54 -4.00
CA LYS A 17 4.83 29.07 -3.99
C LYS A 17 6.15 28.40 -3.62
N HIS A 18 7.25 28.82 -4.24
CA HIS A 18 8.58 28.27 -4.00
C HIS A 18 9.02 28.45 -2.54
N VAL A 19 8.82 29.66 -2.00
CA VAL A 19 9.16 29.94 -0.60
C VAL A 19 8.29 29.11 0.35
N VAL A 20 7.00 28.95 0.08
CA VAL A 20 6.11 28.10 0.91
C VAL A 20 6.53 26.63 0.85
N GLU A 21 6.93 26.12 -0.31
CA GLU A 21 7.44 24.74 -0.44
C GLU A 21 8.78 24.53 0.27
N GLU A 22 9.67 25.54 0.29
CA GLU A 22 10.99 25.43 0.89
C GLU A 22 11.06 25.77 2.39
N THR A 23 10.23 26.70 2.87
CA THR A 23 10.29 27.20 4.26
C THR A 23 9.13 26.73 5.13
N SER A 24 8.07 26.16 4.56
CA SER A 24 6.97 25.61 5.35
C SER A 24 7.31 24.22 5.86
N ILE A 25 7.04 23.99 7.14
CA ILE A 25 7.04 22.67 7.79
C ILE A 25 6.21 21.67 6.97
N ILE A 26 5.17 22.14 6.28
CA ILE A 26 4.29 21.35 5.41
C ILE A 26 5.01 20.88 4.14
N GLY A 27 5.86 21.72 3.53
CA GLY A 27 6.65 21.35 2.36
C GLY A 27 7.71 20.30 2.70
N GLY A 28 8.41 20.49 3.83
CA GLY A 28 9.35 19.49 4.37
C GLY A 28 8.67 18.16 4.68
N PHE A 29 7.52 18.19 5.35
CA PHE A 29 6.73 16.99 5.68
C PHE A 29 6.25 16.25 4.43
N THR A 30 5.77 16.97 3.41
CA THR A 30 5.29 16.36 2.15
C THR A 30 6.43 15.66 1.42
N LYS A 31 7.59 16.32 1.33
CA LYS A 31 8.79 15.76 0.69
C LYS A 31 9.31 14.54 1.44
N GLU A 32 9.33 14.57 2.77
CA GLU A 32 9.76 13.45 3.60
C GLU A 32 8.79 12.28 3.51
N HIS A 33 7.48 12.56 3.41
CA HIS A 33 6.45 11.56 3.16
C HIS A 33 6.63 10.87 1.79
N GLU A 34 6.83 11.64 0.72
CA GLU A 34 7.11 11.09 -0.62
C GLU A 34 8.38 10.25 -0.65
N LYS A 35 9.43 10.71 0.04
CA LYS A 35 10.69 9.97 0.17
C LYS A 35 10.47 8.65 0.91
N PHE A 36 9.72 8.66 2.02
CA PHE A 36 9.37 7.44 2.76
C PHE A 36 8.59 6.44 1.91
N LEU A 37 7.56 6.90 1.18
CA LEU A 37 6.80 6.04 0.26
C LEU A 37 7.68 5.47 -0.85
N THR A 38 8.61 6.28 -1.38
CA THR A 38 9.54 5.85 -2.41
C THR A 38 10.52 4.81 -1.87
N GLU A 39 11.12 5.04 -0.70
CA GLU A 39 12.02 4.09 -0.04
C GLU A 39 11.30 2.77 0.27
N LYS A 40 10.07 2.83 0.79
CA LYS A 40 9.24 1.64 1.03
C LYS A 40 8.95 0.86 -0.25
N ARG A 41 8.55 1.55 -1.34
CA ARG A 41 8.34 0.91 -2.66
C ARG A 41 9.63 0.32 -3.23
N THR A 42 10.77 0.97 -2.99
CA THR A 42 12.07 0.50 -3.50
C THR A 42 12.59 -0.69 -2.71
N GLN A 43 12.32 -0.73 -1.41
CA GLN A 43 12.62 -1.86 -0.54
C GLN A 43 11.73 -3.08 -0.87
N GLN A 44 10.42 -2.86 -1.09
CA GLN A 44 9.49 -3.89 -1.59
C GLN A 44 9.90 -4.49 -2.94
N ARG A 45 10.61 -3.74 -3.80
CA ARG A 45 11.14 -4.23 -5.07
C ARG A 45 12.48 -4.96 -4.96
N ARG A 46 13.22 -4.77 -3.85
CA ARG A 46 14.56 -5.35 -3.65
C ARG A 46 14.52 -6.72 -2.97
N GLU A 47 13.47 -7.00 -2.22
CA GLU A 47 13.07 -8.35 -1.86
C GLU A 47 12.49 -8.98 -3.14
N GLU A 48 12.90 -10.20 -3.51
CA GLU A 48 12.32 -10.95 -4.65
C GLU A 48 10.80 -10.72 -4.64
N ALA A 49 10.26 -10.16 -5.74
CA ALA A 49 8.88 -9.68 -5.77
C ALA A 49 7.97 -10.78 -5.23
N ALA A 50 7.46 -10.60 -4.02
CA ALA A 50 6.75 -11.66 -3.32
C ALA A 50 5.62 -12.15 -4.22
N VAL A 51 5.51 -13.45 -4.36
CA VAL A 51 4.50 -14.08 -5.20
C VAL A 51 3.28 -14.45 -4.35
N ALA A 52 2.15 -14.63 -5.01
CA ALA A 52 0.96 -15.15 -4.35
C ALA A 52 1.22 -16.55 -3.78
N PRO A 53 0.53 -16.94 -2.69
CA PRO A 53 0.88 -18.12 -1.90
C PRO A 53 0.69 -19.47 -2.62
N TRP A 54 0.00 -19.51 -3.76
CA TRP A 54 -0.22 -20.72 -4.56
C TRP A 54 0.84 -20.93 -5.65
N ILE A 55 1.72 -19.95 -5.91
CA ILE A 55 2.76 -20.06 -6.94
C ILE A 55 3.87 -21.00 -6.45
N GLY A 56 4.29 -21.92 -7.32
CA GLY A 56 5.31 -22.94 -7.05
C GLY A 56 4.75 -24.30 -6.61
N TYR A 57 3.43 -24.48 -6.54
CA TYR A 57 2.78 -25.75 -6.22
C TYR A 57 2.37 -26.49 -7.50
N ASN A 58 2.17 -27.82 -7.45
CA ASN A 58 1.76 -28.56 -8.66
C ASN A 58 0.32 -28.22 -9.05
N GLU A 59 -0.55 -28.02 -8.06
CA GLU A 59 -1.97 -27.70 -8.19
C GLU A 59 -2.26 -26.20 -7.99
N GLU A 60 -1.47 -25.32 -8.62
CA GLU A 60 -1.57 -23.86 -8.41
C GLU A 60 -2.99 -23.32 -8.61
N ASP A 61 -3.68 -23.74 -9.69
CA ASP A 61 -5.02 -23.24 -10.03
C ASP A 61 -6.07 -23.63 -8.98
N ASP A 62 -6.04 -24.88 -8.51
CA ASP A 62 -6.95 -25.36 -7.49
C ASP A 62 -6.67 -24.69 -6.14
N MET A 63 -5.40 -24.54 -5.78
CA MET A 63 -4.98 -23.86 -4.56
C MET A 63 -5.38 -22.38 -4.58
N LYS A 64 -5.16 -21.71 -5.72
CA LYS A 64 -5.60 -20.33 -5.96
C LYS A 64 -7.10 -20.20 -5.76
N ASN A 65 -7.90 -21.05 -6.40
CA ASN A 65 -9.35 -21.01 -6.30
C ASN A 65 -9.83 -21.20 -4.85
N GLN A 66 -9.23 -22.12 -4.11
CA GLN A 66 -9.56 -22.36 -2.71
C GLN A 66 -9.20 -21.16 -1.82
N ILE A 67 -8.02 -20.58 -2.00
CA ILE A 67 -7.56 -19.41 -1.23
C ILE A 67 -8.46 -18.20 -1.53
N LEU A 68 -8.75 -17.91 -2.80
CA LEU A 68 -9.64 -16.81 -3.21
C LEU A 68 -11.09 -17.02 -2.76
N ALA A 69 -11.53 -18.26 -2.54
CA ALA A 69 -12.86 -18.52 -2.00
C ALA A 69 -12.98 -18.07 -0.53
N LEU A 70 -11.87 -18.04 0.22
CA LEU A 70 -11.88 -17.65 1.64
C LEU A 70 -12.28 -16.18 1.83
N SER A 71 -11.88 -15.29 0.91
CA SER A 71 -12.12 -13.84 1.03
C SER A 71 -13.56 -13.44 0.76
N LYS A 72 -14.37 -14.31 0.14
CA LYS A 72 -15.80 -14.08 -0.12
C LYS A 72 -16.66 -14.10 1.15
N GLU A 73 -16.15 -14.70 2.22
CA GLU A 73 -16.90 -15.01 3.43
C GLU A 73 -16.36 -14.19 4.61
N LYS A 74 -17.06 -13.10 4.97
CA LYS A 74 -16.65 -12.19 6.07
C LYS A 74 -16.33 -12.91 7.39
N ARG A 75 -17.03 -14.03 7.67
CA ARG A 75 -16.83 -14.85 8.88
C ARG A 75 -15.41 -15.41 9.00
N ASN A 76 -14.70 -15.61 7.88
CA ASN A 76 -13.35 -16.16 7.89
C ASN A 76 -12.33 -15.18 8.49
N PHE A 77 -12.61 -13.88 8.45
CA PHE A 77 -11.77 -12.84 9.04
C PHE A 77 -12.05 -12.56 10.52
N LEU A 78 -13.23 -12.96 11.01
CA LEU A 78 -13.69 -12.62 12.37
C LEU A 78 -13.59 -13.80 13.35
N ARG A 79 -13.28 -15.00 12.86
CA ARG A 79 -13.11 -16.19 13.69
C ARG A 79 -11.68 -16.26 14.18
N ASN A 80 -11.53 -16.41 15.49
CA ASN A 80 -10.23 -16.73 16.07
C ASN A 80 -9.78 -18.12 15.60
N PRO A 81 -8.45 -18.35 15.50
CA PRO A 81 -7.90 -19.68 15.29
C PRO A 81 -8.44 -20.68 16.34
N PRO A 82 -8.73 -21.93 15.97
CA PRO A 82 -9.16 -22.95 16.92
C PRO A 82 -8.14 -23.15 18.05
N PRO A 83 -8.58 -23.47 19.29
CA PRO A 83 -7.67 -23.81 20.38
C PRO A 83 -6.74 -24.97 19.99
N GLY A 84 -5.44 -24.82 20.22
CA GLY A 84 -4.44 -25.84 19.88
C GLY A 84 -3.96 -25.81 18.43
N ALA A 85 -4.44 -24.89 17.59
CA ALA A 85 -3.87 -24.67 16.26
C ALA A 85 -2.40 -24.21 16.41
N ASN A 86 -1.47 -25.03 15.91
CA ASN A 86 -0.06 -24.67 15.86
C ASN A 86 0.18 -23.78 14.63
N TYR A 87 -0.09 -22.49 14.77
CA TYR A 87 0.15 -21.48 13.75
C TYR A 87 1.12 -20.43 14.27
N HIS A 88 2.31 -20.39 13.69
CA HIS A 88 3.29 -19.34 13.97
C HIS A 88 3.08 -18.18 13.01
N PHE A 89 2.61 -17.05 13.54
CA PHE A 89 2.42 -15.83 12.78
C PHE A 89 3.63 -14.91 12.94
N ASP A 90 4.36 -14.69 11.85
CA ASP A 90 5.39 -13.64 11.74
C ASP A 90 4.95 -12.61 10.71
N MET A 91 4.64 -11.41 11.19
CA MET A 91 4.19 -10.32 10.34
C MET A 91 5.25 -9.88 9.34
N ALA A 92 6.53 -9.86 9.71
CA ALA A 92 7.59 -9.40 8.83
C ALA A 92 7.76 -10.36 7.64
N ALA A 93 7.71 -11.66 7.91
CA ALA A 93 7.82 -12.69 6.88
C ALA A 93 6.56 -12.76 5.98
N LEU A 94 5.37 -12.62 6.55
CA LEU A 94 4.12 -12.82 5.81
C LEU A 94 3.62 -11.57 5.07
N TYR A 95 4.04 -10.37 5.49
CA TYR A 95 3.53 -9.12 4.91
C TYR A 95 3.75 -8.98 3.39
N PRO A 96 4.92 -9.30 2.82
CA PRO A 96 5.12 -9.23 1.37
C PRO A 96 4.18 -10.16 0.59
N VAL A 97 3.99 -11.39 1.06
CA VAL A 97 3.07 -12.37 0.45
C VAL A 97 1.61 -11.90 0.57
N ALA A 98 1.25 -11.29 1.71
CA ALA A 98 -0.08 -10.71 1.90
C ALA A 98 -0.35 -9.57 0.92
N LEU A 99 0.64 -8.71 0.63
CA LEU A 99 0.51 -7.66 -0.40
C LEU A 99 0.33 -8.24 -1.80
N ALA A 100 1.13 -9.25 -2.16
CA ALA A 100 1.01 -9.92 -3.45
C ALA A 100 -0.36 -10.58 -3.65
N THR A 101 -0.90 -11.18 -2.59
CA THR A 101 -2.25 -11.76 -2.58
C THR A 101 -3.31 -10.68 -2.68
N LEU A 102 -3.11 -9.57 -1.96
CA LEU A 102 -4.04 -8.45 -1.96
C LEU A 102 -4.17 -7.87 -3.37
N ASP A 103 -3.08 -7.72 -4.12
CA ASP A 103 -3.10 -7.12 -5.46
C ASP A 103 -4.01 -7.86 -6.45
N VAL A 104 -4.18 -9.18 -6.28
CA VAL A 104 -4.95 -10.05 -7.18
C VAL A 104 -6.34 -10.42 -6.66
N ASP A 105 -6.67 -10.17 -5.39
CA ASP A 105 -7.96 -10.50 -4.77
C ASP A 105 -8.75 -9.25 -4.36
N GLU A 106 -9.70 -8.86 -5.23
CA GLU A 106 -10.57 -7.71 -4.99
C GLU A 106 -11.50 -7.89 -3.78
N ASN A 107 -11.95 -9.11 -3.48
CA ASN A 107 -12.78 -9.34 -2.29
C ASN A 107 -11.96 -9.13 -1.02
N LEU A 108 -10.70 -9.58 -1.02
CA LEU A 108 -9.78 -9.35 0.08
C LEU A 108 -9.48 -7.86 0.28
N LYS A 109 -9.31 -7.09 -0.80
CA LYS A 109 -9.19 -5.60 -0.74
C LYS A 109 -10.41 -4.97 -0.07
N GLN A 110 -11.61 -5.35 -0.49
CA GLN A 110 -12.85 -4.83 0.07
C GLN A 110 -12.99 -5.20 1.55
N MET A 111 -12.76 -6.47 1.92
CA MET A 111 -12.82 -6.92 3.30
C MET A 111 -11.81 -6.20 4.19
N ARG A 112 -10.58 -5.98 3.70
CA ARG A 112 -9.56 -5.22 4.41
C ARG A 112 -10.02 -3.79 4.68
N PHE A 113 -10.60 -3.12 3.68
CA PHE A 113 -11.14 -1.77 3.84
C PHE A 113 -12.31 -1.72 4.84
N ASP A 114 -13.23 -2.69 4.77
CA ASP A 114 -14.42 -2.73 5.62
C ASP A 114 -14.11 -3.10 7.09
N LEU A 115 -13.03 -3.85 7.32
CA LEU A 115 -12.72 -4.41 8.64
C LEU A 115 -11.57 -3.68 9.35
N VAL A 116 -10.80 -2.82 8.66
CA VAL A 116 -9.58 -2.17 9.16
C VAL A 116 -9.47 -0.72 8.65
N PRO A 117 -9.16 0.30 9.49
CA PRO A 117 -9.01 0.28 10.95
C PRO A 117 -10.36 0.53 11.66
N LYS A 118 -10.51 -0.04 12.86
CA LYS A 118 -11.56 0.37 13.81
C LYS A 118 -11.13 1.60 14.59
#